data_AF-A0A6A2YX98-F1
#
_entry.id   AF-A0A6A2YX98-F1
#
_cell.length_a   1.000
_cell.length_b   1.000
_cell.length_c   1.000
_cell.angle_alpha   90.00
_cell.angle_beta   90.00
_cell.angle_gamma   90.00
#
_symmetry.space_group_name_H-M   'P 1'
#
loop_
_entity.id
_entity.type
_entity.pdbx_description
1 polymer ?
#
loop_
_entity_poly.entity_id
_entity_poly.type
_entity_poly.pdbx_seq_one_letter_code
_entity_poly.pdbx_strand_id
1 'polypeptide(L)'
;MSHRKFEHPRHGSLGFLPRKRASRQRGKVKAFPKDDPSKPCKLTAFLGYKAGMTHIVREVEKPGSKLHKKETCEAVTIIETPPMVIVGVVGYVKTPRGLRSLNTVWAQHLSEEVKRRFYKHWCKSKKKAFVKYSKQYESEDGKKSIQAQLEKMKKYATVIRVLAHTQIRKMKGLKQKKAHLMEIQVNGGTIADKVDFAYKFFEKQVPIDVVFQKDEMIDIIGVTKGKGYEGVVTRWGVTRLPRKTHRGLRKVACIGAWHPARVSFTVARAGQNGYHHRTEMNKKVYRVEIISFAAPMPNSMALLQNRPIHENPTPTTTMSLPKTTSLSLNPPLKLPLKEKLLLGIALVTLLPIRLVLVMTILVVYYLICRIFTLFSTPNLEDEQEDFAHLAGCRRAVIVQSGRFLSSKCLGCVYVQRESKSSDFKGVAGESK
;
A
#
# COMPACT_ATOMS: atom_id res chain seq x y z
N MET A 1 -6.46 4.38 39.57
CA MET A 1 -5.93 5.46 38.69
C MET A 1 -7.00 5.79 37.67
N SER A 2 -7.44 7.05 37.58
CA SER A 2 -8.51 7.49 36.68
C SER A 2 -8.05 7.66 35.24
N HIS A 3 -6.84 8.18 35.04
CA HIS A 3 -6.23 8.40 33.73
C HIS A 3 -4.75 8.04 33.75
N ARG A 4 -4.15 8.01 32.56
CA ARG A 4 -2.72 7.74 32.39
C ARG A 4 -1.90 8.99 32.72
N LYS A 5 -1.05 8.92 33.75
CA LYS A 5 -0.21 10.06 34.21
C LYS A 5 0.79 10.56 33.17
N PHE A 6 1.49 9.65 32.49
CA PHE A 6 2.48 9.98 31.46
C PHE A 6 2.13 9.28 30.16
N GLU A 7 1.86 10.07 29.12
CA GLU A 7 1.50 9.55 27.80
C GLU A 7 2.69 8.90 27.09
N HIS A 8 2.39 8.05 26.12
CA HIS A 8 3.40 7.53 25.20
C HIS A 8 2.77 7.29 23.83
N PRO A 9 3.58 7.26 22.76
CA PRO A 9 3.11 6.81 21.46
C PRO A 9 2.58 5.38 21.52
N ARG A 10 1.57 5.11 20.70
CA ARG A 10 0.98 3.80 20.59
C ARG A 10 1.97 2.78 20.01
N HIS A 11 2.04 1.60 20.63
CA HIS A 11 2.81 0.47 20.08
C HIS A 11 2.12 -0.18 18.87
N GLY A 12 2.78 -0.07 17.71
CA GLY A 12 2.38 -0.71 16.46
C GLY A 12 1.23 -0.01 15.72
N SER A 13 1.41 0.12 14.41
CA SER A 13 0.45 0.78 13.52
C SER A 13 -0.80 -0.06 13.28
N LEU A 14 -1.97 0.60 13.36
CA LEU A 14 -3.28 0.02 13.08
C LEU A 14 -3.54 -0.13 11.57
N GLY A 15 -2.86 0.63 10.70
CA GLY A 15 -3.00 0.52 9.25
C GLY A 15 -2.53 -0.82 8.69
N PHE A 16 -1.78 -1.59 9.48
CA PHE A 16 -1.31 -2.94 9.13
C PHE A 16 -2.12 -4.06 9.79
N LEU A 17 -3.26 -3.73 10.42
CA LEU A 17 -4.29 -4.71 10.76
C LEU A 17 -5.12 -5.07 9.52
N PRO A 18 -5.59 -6.33 9.38
CA PRO A 18 -5.34 -7.46 10.26
C PRO A 18 -3.93 -8.07 10.06
N ARG A 19 -3.24 -8.37 11.18
CA ARG A 19 -1.95 -9.07 11.19
C ARG A 19 -2.13 -10.58 11.10
N LYS A 20 -2.54 -11.05 9.92
CA LYS A 20 -2.79 -12.47 9.59
C LYS A 20 -1.88 -12.98 8.47
N ARG A 21 -1.86 -14.29 8.25
CA ARG A 21 -1.14 -14.92 7.12
C ARG A 21 -1.72 -14.42 5.80
N ALA A 22 -0.86 -14.09 4.85
CA ALA A 22 -1.24 -13.74 3.49
C ALA A 22 -1.90 -14.94 2.80
N SER A 23 -2.96 -14.71 2.02
CA SER A 23 -3.67 -15.76 1.30
C SER A 23 -2.89 -16.32 0.11
N ARG A 24 -1.98 -15.52 -0.45
CA ARG A 24 -1.10 -15.89 -1.55
C ARG A 24 0.35 -15.81 -1.06
N GLN A 25 1.18 -16.75 -1.49
CA GLN A 25 2.62 -16.76 -1.18
C GLN A 25 3.37 -15.60 -1.85
N ARG A 26 2.88 -15.16 -3.01
CA ARG A 26 3.41 -13.99 -3.72
C ARG A 26 2.65 -12.72 -3.35
N GLY A 27 3.32 -11.58 -3.50
CA GLY A 27 2.66 -10.28 -3.51
C GLY A 27 1.58 -10.21 -4.61
N LYS A 28 0.39 -9.70 -4.28
CA LYS A 28 -0.60 -9.27 -5.27
C LYS A 28 -0.49 -7.76 -5.37
N VAL A 29 -0.30 -7.25 -6.58
CA VAL A 29 -0.45 -5.81 -6.88
C VAL A 29 -1.94 -5.47 -6.76
N LYS A 30 -2.30 -4.63 -5.79
CA LYS A 30 -3.70 -4.24 -5.54
C LYS A 30 -4.11 -3.00 -6.34
N ALA A 31 -3.17 -2.07 -6.49
CA ALA A 31 -3.31 -0.86 -7.27
C ALA A 31 -2.11 -0.79 -8.21
N PHE A 32 -2.37 -0.51 -9.48
CA PHE A 32 -1.37 -0.26 -10.51
C PHE A 32 -1.19 1.26 -10.69
N PRO A 33 -0.11 1.71 -11.35
CA PRO A 33 0.05 3.10 -11.74
C PRO A 33 -1.17 3.61 -12.51
N LYS A 34 -1.52 4.87 -12.27
CA LYS A 34 -2.53 5.55 -13.09
C LYS A 34 -2.05 5.56 -14.53
N ASP A 35 -2.98 5.28 -15.43
CA ASP A 35 -2.71 5.21 -16.85
C ASP A 35 -2.64 6.62 -17.47
N ASP A 36 -1.77 6.76 -18.46
CA ASP A 36 -1.49 8.01 -19.17
C ASP A 36 -1.42 7.70 -20.67
N PRO A 37 -2.51 7.94 -21.43
CA PRO A 37 -2.60 7.56 -22.84
C PRO A 37 -1.56 8.21 -23.75
N SER A 38 -0.96 9.34 -23.34
CA SER A 38 0.05 10.04 -24.14
C SER A 38 1.38 9.29 -24.22
N LYS A 39 1.65 8.39 -23.27
CA LYS A 39 2.89 7.61 -23.22
C LYS A 39 2.79 6.37 -24.10
N PRO A 40 3.91 5.82 -24.61
CA PRO A 40 3.89 4.55 -25.31
C PRO A 40 3.44 3.40 -24.41
N CYS A 41 2.87 2.36 -25.01
CA CYS A 41 2.45 1.15 -24.31
C CYS A 41 3.63 0.52 -23.57
N LYS A 42 3.50 0.34 -22.26
CA LYS A 42 4.49 -0.31 -21.40
C LYS A 42 3.86 -1.16 -20.31
N LEU A 43 4.62 -2.15 -19.83
CA LEU A 43 4.24 -2.95 -18.68
C LEU A 43 4.53 -2.20 -17.37
N THR A 44 3.70 -2.42 -16.36
CA THR A 44 3.81 -1.73 -15.07
C THR A 44 4.40 -2.59 -13.94
N ALA A 45 4.67 -3.87 -14.16
CA ALA A 45 5.11 -4.76 -13.08
C ALA A 45 5.88 -5.94 -13.63
N PHE A 46 6.66 -6.58 -12.76
CA PHE A 46 7.47 -7.76 -13.07
C PHE A 46 7.56 -8.67 -11.84
N LEU A 47 7.89 -9.94 -12.01
CA LEU A 47 8.12 -10.87 -10.91
C LEU A 47 9.60 -11.17 -10.78
N GLY A 48 10.11 -11.05 -9.56
CA GLY A 48 11.48 -11.40 -9.23
C GLY A 48 11.57 -12.26 -7.98
N TYR A 49 12.69 -12.95 -7.84
CA TYR A 49 12.97 -13.79 -6.70
C TYR A 49 14.17 -13.23 -5.98
N LYS A 50 14.01 -12.97 -4.68
CA LYS A 50 15.13 -12.51 -3.86
C LYS A 50 16.18 -13.62 -3.76
N ALA A 51 17.38 -13.37 -4.26
CA ALA A 51 18.49 -14.30 -4.17
C ALA A 51 19.33 -14.05 -2.91
N GLY A 52 19.59 -12.78 -2.57
CA GLY A 52 20.48 -12.44 -1.46
C GLY A 52 20.55 -10.94 -1.19
N MET A 53 21.49 -10.56 -0.33
CA MET A 53 21.82 -9.17 -0.04
C MET A 53 23.33 -9.01 -0.01
N THR A 54 23.81 -7.89 -0.52
CA THR A 54 25.22 -7.49 -0.53
C THR A 54 25.31 -6.02 -0.14
N HIS A 55 26.52 -5.47 -0.14
CA HIS A 55 26.74 -4.04 -0.05
C HIS A 55 27.42 -3.55 -1.34
N ILE A 56 27.21 -2.27 -1.67
CA ILE A 56 27.93 -1.58 -2.73
C ILE A 56 28.61 -0.36 -2.13
N VAL A 57 29.77 -0.01 -2.68
CA VAL A 57 30.42 1.28 -2.44
C VAL A 57 30.02 2.21 -3.59
N ARG A 58 29.50 3.38 -3.26
CA ARG A 58 29.19 4.42 -4.25
C ARG A 58 29.47 5.80 -3.68
N GLU A 59 29.84 6.71 -4.57
CA GLU A 59 29.90 8.13 -4.25
C GLU A 59 28.49 8.71 -4.11
N VAL A 60 28.27 9.53 -3.08
CA VAL A 60 26.97 10.16 -2.82
C VAL A 60 26.89 11.55 -3.46
N GLU A 61 25.98 11.68 -4.41
CA GLU A 61 25.62 12.96 -5.02
C GLU A 61 24.35 13.53 -4.36
N LYS A 62 24.55 14.26 -3.24
CA LYS A 62 23.48 14.98 -2.54
C LYS A 62 24.00 16.32 -2.03
N PRO A 63 23.88 17.40 -2.81
CA PRO A 63 24.28 18.74 -2.40
C PRO A 63 23.66 19.09 -1.04
N GLY A 64 24.45 19.69 -0.14
CA GLY A 64 24.05 20.02 1.24
C GLY A 64 24.22 18.90 2.27
N SER A 65 24.53 17.67 1.86
CA SER A 65 24.88 16.59 2.79
C SER A 65 26.37 16.59 3.13
N LYS A 66 26.73 16.28 4.38
CA LYS A 66 28.12 16.02 4.80
C LYS A 66 28.80 14.86 4.04
N LEU A 67 27.98 14.01 3.42
CA LEU A 67 28.41 12.85 2.63
C LEU A 67 28.53 13.17 1.14
N HIS A 68 28.27 14.41 0.69
CA HIS A 68 28.40 14.76 -0.72
C HIS A 68 29.83 14.53 -1.22
N LYS A 69 29.97 13.86 -2.38
CA LYS A 69 31.24 13.49 -3.00
C LYS A 69 32.13 12.60 -2.14
N LYS A 70 31.52 11.83 -1.23
CA LYS A 70 32.20 10.81 -0.42
C LYS A 70 31.64 9.45 -0.74
N GLU A 71 32.52 8.46 -0.65
CA GLU A 71 32.13 7.07 -0.76
C GLU A 71 31.32 6.63 0.46
N THR A 72 30.26 5.88 0.21
CA THR A 72 29.46 5.27 1.26
C THR A 72 29.15 3.83 0.91
N CYS A 73 29.19 2.97 1.92
CA CYS A 73 28.75 1.59 1.82
C CYS A 73 27.23 1.54 2.02
N GLU A 74 26.50 1.14 0.98
CA GLU A 74 25.05 0.99 1.04
C GLU A 74 24.64 -0.48 0.90
N ALA A 75 23.70 -0.92 1.75
CA ALA A 75 23.13 -2.25 1.65
C ALA A 75 22.17 -2.35 0.45
N VAL A 76 22.40 -3.36 -0.39
CA VAL A 76 21.58 -3.66 -1.56
C VAL A 76 21.03 -5.07 -1.51
N THR A 77 19.83 -5.23 -2.05
CA THR A 77 19.23 -6.55 -2.25
C THR A 77 19.37 -6.96 -3.70
N ILE A 78 19.79 -8.22 -3.90
CA ILE A 78 19.86 -8.85 -5.20
C ILE A 78 18.57 -9.60 -5.47
N ILE A 79 17.94 -9.26 -6.60
CA ILE A 79 16.76 -9.96 -7.11
C ILE A 79 17.11 -10.60 -8.46
N GLU A 80 16.94 -11.91 -8.54
CA GLU A 80 16.99 -12.65 -9.81
C GLU A 80 15.64 -12.51 -10.51
N THR A 81 15.69 -12.02 -11.74
CA THR A 81 14.50 -11.72 -12.56
C THR A 81 14.57 -12.50 -13.88
N PRO A 82 14.20 -13.80 -13.90
CA PRO A 82 14.16 -14.53 -15.15
C PRO A 82 13.13 -13.89 -16.11
N PRO A 83 13.36 -13.92 -17.44
CA PRO A 83 12.41 -13.37 -18.41
C PRO A 83 11.00 -13.92 -18.20
N MET A 84 10.01 -13.04 -18.32
CA MET A 84 8.61 -13.41 -18.20
C MET A 84 8.02 -13.70 -19.56
N VAL A 85 7.13 -14.68 -19.67
CA VAL A 85 6.39 -14.95 -20.91
C VAL A 85 4.96 -14.49 -20.74
N ILE A 86 4.48 -13.72 -21.71
CA ILE A 86 3.08 -13.30 -21.79
C ILE A 86 2.28 -14.42 -22.45
N VAL A 87 1.25 -14.88 -21.76
CA VAL A 87 0.44 -16.06 -22.12
C VAL A 87 -1.03 -15.74 -22.31
N GLY A 88 -1.43 -14.49 -22.10
CA GLY A 88 -2.80 -14.07 -22.34
C GLY A 88 -3.03 -12.59 -22.03
N VAL A 89 -4.25 -12.14 -22.29
CA VAL A 89 -4.73 -10.80 -22.01
C VAL A 89 -6.14 -10.86 -21.42
N VAL A 90 -6.42 -9.97 -20.47
CA VAL A 90 -7.69 -9.82 -19.78
C VAL A 90 -8.16 -8.37 -19.97
N GLY A 91 -9.36 -8.20 -20.51
CA GLY A 91 -10.03 -6.91 -20.59
C GLY A 91 -10.90 -6.66 -19.38
N TYR A 92 -10.81 -5.47 -18.78
CA TYR A 92 -11.66 -5.03 -17.68
C TYR A 92 -12.53 -3.86 -18.10
N VAL A 93 -13.82 -3.94 -17.79
CA VAL A 93 -14.79 -2.85 -17.92
C VAL A 93 -15.02 -2.19 -16.57
N LYS A 94 -15.10 -0.86 -16.56
CA LYS A 94 -15.49 -0.10 -15.37
C LYS A 94 -17.00 -0.17 -15.22
N THR A 95 -17.44 -0.77 -14.12
CA THR A 95 -18.84 -0.75 -13.68
C THR A 95 -18.93 0.14 -12.43
N PRO A 96 -20.14 0.58 -12.02
CA PRO A 96 -20.30 1.34 -10.78
C PRO A 96 -19.72 0.62 -9.56
N ARG A 97 -19.79 -0.72 -9.52
CA ARG A 97 -19.24 -1.56 -8.43
C ARG A 97 -17.72 -1.80 -8.53
N GLY A 98 -17.05 -1.24 -9.53
CA GLY A 98 -15.62 -1.41 -9.79
C GLY A 98 -15.31 -2.11 -11.12
N LEU A 99 -14.07 -2.58 -11.28
CA LEU A 99 -13.63 -3.23 -12.50
C LEU A 99 -14.13 -4.69 -12.57
N ARG A 100 -14.87 -5.03 -13.62
CA ARG A 100 -15.29 -6.40 -13.92
C ARG A 100 -14.51 -6.94 -15.11
N SER A 101 -14.08 -8.20 -15.07
CA SER A 101 -13.49 -8.87 -16.23
C SER A 101 -14.56 -9.04 -17.31
N LEU A 102 -14.25 -8.59 -18.53
CA LEU A 102 -15.05 -8.84 -19.73
C LEU A 102 -14.75 -10.25 -20.24
N ASN A 103 -13.57 -10.39 -20.84
CA ASN A 103 -13.11 -11.61 -21.50
C ASN A 103 -11.65 -11.86 -21.13
N THR A 104 -11.18 -13.08 -21.38
CA THR A 104 -9.77 -13.46 -21.26
C THR A 104 -9.38 -14.25 -22.49
N VAL A 105 -8.38 -13.75 -23.23
CA VAL A 105 -7.81 -14.44 -24.40
C VAL A 105 -6.45 -14.99 -23.98
N TRP A 106 -6.22 -16.28 -24.22
CA TRP A 106 -4.94 -16.94 -23.97
C TRP A 106 -4.17 -17.17 -25.26
N ALA A 107 -2.85 -17.31 -25.17
CA ALA A 107 -1.99 -17.72 -26.27
C ALA A 107 -2.24 -19.19 -26.68
N GLN A 108 -1.79 -19.55 -27.89
CA GLN A 108 -1.97 -20.90 -28.44
C GLN A 108 -1.09 -21.92 -27.72
N HIS A 109 0.21 -21.62 -27.60
CA HIS A 109 1.20 -22.49 -27.01
C HIS A 109 1.53 -22.06 -25.58
N LEU A 110 0.97 -22.78 -24.61
CA LEU A 110 1.28 -22.61 -23.20
C LEU A 110 2.34 -23.59 -22.72
N SER A 111 3.38 -23.05 -22.09
CA SER A 111 4.46 -23.84 -21.48
C SER A 111 3.95 -24.76 -20.36
N GLU A 112 4.62 -25.91 -20.18
CA GLU A 112 4.28 -26.88 -19.12
C GLU A 112 4.33 -26.25 -17.72
N GLU A 113 5.22 -25.30 -17.48
CA GLU A 113 5.39 -24.62 -16.18
C GLU A 113 4.14 -23.86 -15.75
N VAL A 114 3.43 -23.26 -16.69
CA VAL A 114 2.15 -22.56 -16.46
C VAL A 114 1.01 -23.55 -16.37
N LYS A 115 1.01 -24.60 -17.20
CA LYS A 115 0.01 -25.67 -17.10
C LYS A 115 0.02 -26.30 -15.70
N ARG A 116 1.19 -26.45 -15.08
CA ARG A 116 1.36 -26.85 -13.67
C ARG A 116 0.65 -25.93 -12.68
N ARG A 117 0.38 -24.66 -13.04
CA ARG A 117 -0.33 -23.71 -12.18
C ARG A 117 -1.77 -24.13 -11.91
N PHE A 118 -2.42 -24.72 -12.91
CA PHE A 118 -3.83 -25.14 -12.89
C PHE A 118 -4.07 -26.49 -12.21
N TYR A 119 -3.01 -27.19 -11.80
CA TYR A 119 -3.12 -28.43 -11.05
C TYR A 119 -2.53 -28.29 -9.65
N LYS A 120 -3.21 -28.89 -8.66
CA LYS A 120 -2.64 -29.10 -7.32
C LYS A 120 -1.63 -30.25 -7.34
N HIS A 121 -1.99 -31.37 -7.97
CA HIS A 121 -1.16 -32.58 -8.11
C HIS A 121 -0.85 -32.87 -9.58
N TRP A 122 0.23 -32.28 -10.10
CA TRP A 122 0.59 -32.40 -11.53
C TRP A 122 0.80 -33.85 -12.00
N CYS A 123 1.60 -34.63 -11.27
CA CYS A 123 2.00 -35.97 -11.72
C CYS A 123 0.83 -36.97 -11.73
N LYS A 124 -0.17 -36.80 -10.84
CA LYS A 124 -1.37 -37.64 -10.76
C LYS A 124 -2.48 -37.21 -11.73
N SER A 125 -2.33 -36.06 -12.39
CA SER A 125 -3.36 -35.49 -13.27
C SER A 125 -3.18 -35.94 -14.70
N LYS A 126 -4.28 -35.95 -15.48
CA LYS A 126 -4.27 -36.22 -16.94
C LYS A 126 -3.65 -35.10 -17.80
N LYS A 127 -3.22 -33.98 -17.20
CA LYS A 127 -2.53 -32.84 -17.84
C LYS A 127 -3.25 -32.21 -19.06
N LYS A 128 -4.59 -32.24 -19.08
CA LYS A 128 -5.44 -31.75 -20.19
C LYS A 128 -5.72 -30.22 -20.19
N ALA A 129 -5.08 -29.43 -19.34
CA ALA A 129 -5.31 -27.98 -19.27
C ALA A 129 -4.94 -27.31 -20.61
N PHE A 130 -5.86 -26.48 -21.13
CA PHE A 130 -5.74 -25.72 -22.39
C PHE A 130 -5.62 -26.55 -23.68
N VAL A 131 -5.76 -27.88 -23.64
CA VAL A 131 -5.67 -28.72 -24.85
C VAL A 131 -6.80 -28.43 -25.85
N LYS A 132 -8.03 -28.20 -25.37
CA LYS A 132 -9.15 -27.81 -26.25
C LYS A 132 -8.99 -26.37 -26.77
N TYR A 133 -8.43 -25.50 -25.95
CA TYR A 133 -8.26 -24.09 -26.29
C TYR A 133 -7.18 -23.89 -27.35
N SER A 134 -6.06 -24.62 -27.26
CA SER A 134 -5.01 -24.56 -28.29
C SER A 134 -5.51 -24.97 -29.68
N LYS A 135 -6.43 -25.96 -29.74
CA LYS A 135 -7.06 -26.40 -30.98
C LYS A 135 -7.98 -25.35 -31.63
N GLN A 136 -8.48 -24.37 -30.86
CA GLN A 136 -9.27 -23.27 -31.43
C GLN A 136 -8.43 -22.35 -32.33
N TYR A 137 -7.11 -22.32 -32.16
CA TYR A 137 -6.23 -21.60 -33.08
C TYR A 137 -5.94 -22.38 -34.37
N GLU A 138 -6.24 -23.68 -34.40
CA GLU A 138 -6.07 -24.52 -35.60
C GLU A 138 -7.29 -24.40 -36.52
N SER A 139 -8.50 -24.27 -35.98
CA SER A 139 -9.71 -24.07 -36.78
C SER A 139 -9.96 -22.61 -37.15
N GLU A 140 -10.43 -22.37 -38.38
CA GLU A 140 -10.76 -21.02 -38.86
C GLU A 140 -11.88 -20.37 -38.04
N ASP A 141 -12.90 -21.13 -37.65
CA ASP A 141 -13.99 -20.63 -36.80
C ASP A 141 -13.50 -20.24 -35.39
N GLY A 142 -12.52 -20.98 -34.87
CA GLY A 142 -11.92 -20.68 -33.58
C GLY A 142 -11.09 -19.41 -33.63
N LYS A 143 -10.29 -19.19 -34.68
CA LYS A 143 -9.56 -17.93 -34.90
C LYS A 143 -10.51 -16.73 -34.98
N LYS A 144 -11.62 -16.84 -35.72
CA LYS A 144 -12.66 -15.80 -35.79
C LYS A 144 -13.24 -15.50 -34.41
N SER A 145 -13.51 -16.52 -33.60
CA SER A 145 -14.02 -16.35 -32.24
C SER A 145 -13.05 -15.58 -31.33
N ILE A 146 -11.74 -15.80 -31.49
CA ILE A 146 -10.69 -15.13 -30.71
C ILE A 146 -10.52 -13.68 -31.17
N GLN A 147 -10.55 -13.42 -32.47
CA GLN A 147 -10.55 -12.07 -33.03
C GLN A 147 -11.77 -11.27 -32.54
N ALA A 148 -12.96 -11.85 -32.55
CA ALA A 148 -14.16 -11.23 -32.00
C ALA A 148 -14.02 -10.90 -30.50
N GLN A 149 -13.33 -11.75 -29.73
CA GLN A 149 -13.03 -11.46 -28.32
C GLN A 149 -12.04 -10.29 -28.16
N LEU A 150 -11.03 -10.20 -29.03
CA LEU A 150 -10.07 -9.08 -29.05
C LEU A 150 -10.77 -7.77 -29.42
N GLU A 151 -11.63 -7.77 -30.45
CA GLU A 151 -12.44 -6.61 -30.85
C GLU A 151 -13.38 -6.15 -29.73
N LYS A 152 -14.04 -7.10 -29.04
CA LYS A 152 -14.86 -6.79 -27.86
C LYS A 152 -14.05 -6.12 -26.75
N MET A 153 -12.79 -6.50 -26.57
CA MET A 153 -11.89 -5.82 -25.62
C MET A 153 -11.53 -4.41 -26.10
N LYS A 154 -11.23 -4.21 -27.39
CA LYS A 154 -10.95 -2.88 -27.95
C LYS A 154 -12.13 -1.92 -27.76
N LYS A 155 -13.37 -2.41 -27.92
CA LYS A 155 -14.60 -1.60 -27.85
C LYS A 155 -15.04 -1.25 -26.43
N TYR A 156 -15.04 -2.22 -25.51
CA TYR A 156 -15.67 -2.05 -24.19
C TYR A 156 -14.69 -2.03 -23.01
N ALA A 157 -13.45 -2.47 -23.18
CA ALA A 157 -12.52 -2.51 -22.06
C ALA A 157 -12.03 -1.10 -21.73
N THR A 158 -11.99 -0.79 -20.44
CA THR A 158 -11.39 0.43 -19.91
C THR A 158 -9.94 0.22 -19.49
N VAL A 159 -9.60 -1.00 -19.06
CA VAL A 159 -8.27 -1.37 -18.59
C VAL A 159 -7.89 -2.72 -19.18
N ILE A 160 -6.70 -2.80 -19.76
CA ILE A 160 -6.14 -4.04 -20.30
C ILE A 160 -5.04 -4.55 -19.38
N ARG A 161 -5.07 -5.85 -19.07
CA ARG A 161 -4.01 -6.51 -18.30
C ARG A 161 -3.51 -7.74 -19.04
N VAL A 162 -2.20 -7.90 -19.13
CA VAL A 162 -1.59 -9.12 -19.64
C VAL A 162 -1.43 -10.14 -18.53
N LEU A 163 -1.62 -11.41 -18.87
CA LEU A 163 -1.30 -12.55 -18.04
C LEU A 163 0.11 -12.99 -18.39
N ALA A 164 1.02 -12.84 -17.44
CA ALA A 164 2.42 -13.15 -17.64
C ALA A 164 2.91 -14.08 -16.54
N HIS A 165 3.78 -15.02 -16.89
CA HIS A 165 4.38 -15.93 -15.93
C HIS A 165 5.90 -15.87 -15.95
N THR A 166 6.50 -16.15 -14.81
CA THR A 166 7.95 -16.35 -14.70
C THR A 166 8.37 -17.70 -15.25
N GLN A 167 9.59 -17.79 -15.77
CA GLN A 167 10.26 -19.05 -16.11
C GLN A 167 11.13 -19.53 -14.95
N ILE A 168 10.53 -20.26 -14.01
CA ILE A 168 11.21 -20.62 -12.75
C ILE A 168 12.27 -21.71 -12.96
N ARG A 169 12.13 -22.57 -13.99
CA ARG A 169 13.13 -23.62 -14.26
C ARG A 169 14.48 -23.08 -14.70
N LYS A 170 14.53 -21.86 -15.27
CA LYS A 170 15.79 -21.20 -15.61
C LYS A 170 16.63 -20.88 -14.37
N MET A 171 16.00 -20.80 -13.19
CA MET A 171 16.68 -20.58 -11.93
C MET A 171 17.14 -21.92 -11.34
N LYS A 172 18.43 -22.22 -11.42
CA LYS A 172 19.01 -23.51 -10.95
C LYS A 172 18.91 -23.69 -9.43
N GLY A 173 18.80 -22.61 -8.65
CA GLY A 173 18.76 -22.66 -7.18
C GLY A 173 17.41 -23.08 -6.57
N LEU A 174 16.32 -23.11 -7.35
CA LEU A 174 14.97 -23.40 -6.84
C LEU A 174 14.48 -24.77 -7.33
N LYS A 175 14.09 -25.64 -6.38
CA LYS A 175 13.47 -26.95 -6.70
C LYS A 175 12.05 -26.84 -7.28
N GLN A 176 11.45 -25.65 -7.25
CA GLN A 176 10.07 -25.42 -7.67
C GLN A 176 9.96 -25.40 -9.20
N LYS A 177 9.10 -26.27 -9.76
CA LYS A 177 8.82 -26.34 -11.21
C LYS A 177 7.54 -25.60 -11.65
N LYS A 178 6.79 -25.06 -10.69
CA LYS A 178 5.47 -24.44 -10.90
C LYS A 178 5.64 -22.93 -11.09
N ALA A 179 5.32 -22.43 -12.28
CA ALA A 179 5.47 -21.00 -12.58
C ALA A 179 4.53 -20.13 -11.75
N HIS A 180 4.96 -18.90 -11.48
CA HIS A 180 4.12 -17.86 -10.90
C HIS A 180 3.49 -17.04 -12.02
N LEU A 181 2.17 -17.19 -12.19
CA LEU A 181 1.37 -16.42 -13.16
C LEU A 181 0.78 -15.16 -12.51
N MET A 182 1.00 -13.96 -13.03
CA MET A 182 0.38 -12.72 -12.56
C MET A 182 -0.32 -11.96 -13.67
N GLU A 183 -1.24 -11.08 -13.29
CA GLU A 183 -1.75 -10.02 -14.15
C GLU A 183 -0.83 -8.81 -14.02
N ILE A 184 -0.47 -8.20 -15.14
CA ILE A 184 0.25 -6.92 -15.22
C ILE A 184 -0.59 -5.97 -16.04
N GLN A 185 -0.79 -4.74 -15.59
CA GLN A 185 -1.50 -3.74 -16.35
C GLN A 185 -0.62 -3.19 -17.47
N VAL A 186 -1.20 -3.00 -18.66
CA VAL A 186 -0.56 -2.28 -19.76
C VAL A 186 -1.03 -0.83 -19.68
N ASN A 187 -0.08 0.09 -19.56
CA ASN A 187 -0.34 1.53 -19.53
C ASN A 187 0.24 2.21 -20.77
N GLY A 188 -0.31 3.34 -21.16
CA GLY A 188 0.09 4.09 -22.36
C GLY A 188 -0.71 3.72 -23.61
N GLY A 189 -0.83 4.65 -24.54
CA GLY A 189 -1.58 4.51 -25.79
C GLY A 189 -3.10 4.40 -25.61
N THR A 190 -3.79 4.21 -26.73
CA THR A 190 -5.23 3.94 -26.73
C THR A 190 -5.51 2.50 -26.27
N ILE A 191 -6.77 2.18 -25.96
CA ILE A 191 -7.15 0.81 -25.56
C ILE A 191 -6.87 -0.19 -26.69
N ALA A 192 -7.07 0.20 -27.95
CA ALA A 192 -6.78 -0.64 -29.10
C ALA A 192 -5.29 -0.98 -29.17
N ASP A 193 -4.43 0.04 -29.05
CA ASP A 193 -2.97 -0.12 -29.04
C ASP A 193 -2.51 -1.07 -27.94
N LYS A 194 -3.13 -1.01 -26.75
CA LYS A 194 -2.81 -1.91 -25.63
C LYS A 194 -3.17 -3.36 -25.92
N VAL A 195 -4.31 -3.60 -26.58
CA VAL A 195 -4.73 -4.96 -26.98
C VAL A 195 -3.77 -5.49 -28.03
N ASP A 196 -3.40 -4.68 -29.02
CA ASP A 196 -2.48 -5.07 -30.09
C ASP A 196 -1.06 -5.28 -29.57
N PHE A 197 -0.60 -4.43 -28.65
CA PHE A 197 0.63 -4.63 -27.90
C PHE A 197 0.59 -5.95 -27.13
N ALA A 198 -0.47 -6.23 -26.38
CA ALA A 198 -0.59 -7.48 -25.64
C ALA A 198 -0.53 -8.70 -26.56
N TYR A 199 -1.28 -8.70 -27.67
CA TYR A 199 -1.33 -9.80 -28.63
C TYR A 199 0.01 -10.01 -29.35
N LYS A 200 0.68 -8.93 -29.79
CA LYS A 200 2.00 -8.97 -30.43
C LYS A 200 3.08 -9.59 -29.54
N PHE A 201 2.92 -9.47 -28.23
CA PHE A 201 3.85 -10.01 -27.23
C PHE A 201 3.46 -11.40 -26.70
N PHE A 202 2.42 -12.05 -27.22
CA PHE A 202 2.10 -13.43 -26.86
C PHE A 202 3.26 -14.38 -27.19
N GLU A 203 3.54 -15.30 -26.26
CA GLU A 203 4.59 -16.33 -26.34
C GLU A 203 6.02 -15.79 -26.37
N LYS A 204 6.19 -14.47 -26.47
CA LYS A 204 7.48 -13.79 -26.41
C LYS A 204 7.95 -13.61 -24.97
N GLN A 205 9.25 -13.60 -24.81
CA GLN A 205 9.92 -13.32 -23.54
C GLN A 205 10.08 -11.81 -23.38
N VAL A 206 9.65 -11.30 -22.23
CA VAL A 206 9.86 -9.92 -21.80
C VAL A 206 10.95 -9.93 -20.72
N PRO A 207 12.14 -9.37 -21.02
CA PRO A 207 13.17 -9.18 -20.03
C PRO A 207 12.90 -7.94 -19.15
N ILE A 208 13.66 -7.80 -18.06
CA ILE A 208 13.41 -6.80 -17.00
C ILE A 208 13.78 -5.37 -17.41
N ASP A 209 14.81 -5.24 -18.23
CA ASP A 209 15.37 -4.01 -18.82
C ASP A 209 14.34 -3.24 -19.67
N VAL A 210 13.43 -3.95 -20.33
CA VAL A 210 12.34 -3.34 -21.10
C VAL A 210 11.27 -2.73 -20.18
N VAL A 211 11.15 -3.21 -18.94
CA VAL A 211 10.10 -2.78 -18.00
C VAL A 211 10.59 -1.70 -17.04
N PHE A 212 11.81 -1.85 -16.52
CA PHE A 212 12.39 -0.94 -15.52
C PHE A 212 13.71 -0.38 -16.01
N GLN A 213 13.92 0.90 -15.75
CA GLN A 213 15.16 1.59 -16.09
C GLN A 213 16.11 1.67 -14.91
N LYS A 214 17.41 1.85 -15.19
CA LYS A 214 18.40 2.16 -14.16
C LYS A 214 18.05 3.49 -13.49
N ASP A 215 18.31 3.57 -12.18
CA ASP A 215 18.05 4.74 -11.33
C ASP A 215 16.56 5.08 -11.10
N GLU A 216 15.64 4.27 -11.64
CA GLU A 216 14.20 4.40 -11.38
C GLU A 216 13.85 4.00 -9.93
N MET A 217 12.82 4.65 -9.38
CA MET A 217 12.26 4.32 -8.07
C MET A 217 11.11 3.34 -8.23
N ILE A 218 11.21 2.19 -7.58
CA ILE A 218 10.25 1.10 -7.72
C ILE A 218 9.63 0.71 -6.38
N ASP A 219 8.45 0.10 -6.45
CA ASP A 219 7.76 -0.45 -5.30
C ASP A 219 7.90 -1.97 -5.27
N ILE A 220 8.25 -2.49 -4.10
CA ILE A 220 8.47 -3.92 -3.90
C ILE A 220 7.31 -4.47 -3.10
N ILE A 221 6.54 -5.35 -3.73
CA ILE A 221 5.38 -5.98 -3.11
C ILE A 221 5.69 -7.45 -2.85
N GLY A 222 5.48 -7.91 -1.63
CA GLY A 222 5.72 -9.31 -1.32
C GLY A 222 5.12 -9.76 -0.01
N VAL A 223 5.51 -10.96 0.40
CA VAL A 223 5.07 -11.57 1.66
C VAL A 223 6.26 -11.75 2.58
N THR A 224 6.19 -11.13 3.76
CA THR A 224 7.28 -11.13 4.74
C THR A 224 7.63 -12.54 5.21
N LYS A 225 8.85 -12.73 5.75
CA LYS A 225 9.24 -14.01 6.36
C LYS A 225 8.24 -14.37 7.48
N GLY A 226 7.72 -15.59 7.45
CA GLY A 226 6.86 -16.11 8.53
C GLY A 226 7.68 -16.39 9.78
N LYS A 227 7.20 -15.92 10.94
CA LYS A 227 7.79 -16.21 12.25
C LYS A 227 6.89 -17.10 13.14
N GLY A 228 5.65 -17.33 12.71
CA GLY A 228 4.70 -18.20 13.42
C GLY A 228 3.90 -17.41 14.47
N TYR A 229 3.50 -18.09 15.54
CA TYR A 229 2.78 -17.47 16.65
C TYR A 229 3.79 -16.80 17.59
N GLU A 230 3.67 -15.49 17.79
CA GLU A 230 4.57 -14.73 18.65
C GLU A 230 3.83 -13.98 19.77
N GLY A 231 4.57 -13.71 20.84
CA GLY A 231 4.12 -12.92 21.97
C GLY A 231 3.95 -11.43 21.65
N VAL A 232 3.36 -10.70 22.59
CA VAL A 232 2.99 -9.29 22.37
C VAL A 232 4.20 -8.38 22.17
N VAL A 233 5.31 -8.69 22.84
CA VAL A 233 6.57 -7.91 22.81
C VAL A 233 7.15 -7.87 21.40
N THR A 234 7.40 -9.03 20.78
CA THR A 234 8.00 -9.09 19.43
C THR A 234 7.00 -8.76 18.33
N ARG A 235 5.72 -9.08 18.52
CA ARG A 235 4.67 -8.77 17.56
C ARG A 235 4.40 -7.28 17.48
N TRP A 236 4.22 -6.60 18.62
CA TRP A 236 3.77 -5.20 18.68
C TRP A 236 4.84 -4.20 19.15
N GLY A 237 5.99 -4.66 19.65
CA GLY A 237 7.03 -3.79 20.19
C GLY A 237 6.69 -3.23 21.58
N VAL A 238 5.83 -3.90 22.34
CA VAL A 238 5.46 -3.46 23.69
C VAL A 238 6.61 -3.74 24.66
N THR A 239 6.88 -2.79 25.55
CA THR A 239 7.88 -2.93 26.61
C THR A 239 7.56 -4.10 27.54
N ARG A 240 8.60 -4.81 28.01
CA ARG A 240 8.45 -5.88 29.00
C ARG A 240 8.05 -5.28 30.34
N LEU A 241 7.28 -6.03 31.13
CA LEU A 241 6.97 -5.64 32.51
C LEU A 241 8.22 -5.75 33.41
N PRO A 242 8.26 -5.02 34.55
CA PRO A 242 9.35 -5.08 35.51
C PRO A 242 9.62 -6.50 36.02
N ARG A 243 10.89 -6.82 36.32
CA ARG A 243 11.34 -8.17 36.70
C ARG A 243 10.50 -8.84 37.81
N LYS A 244 10.01 -8.07 38.78
CA LYS A 244 9.25 -8.57 39.95
C LYS A 244 7.75 -8.78 39.71
N THR A 245 7.25 -8.71 38.46
CA THR A 245 5.83 -8.96 38.22
C THR A 245 5.46 -10.45 38.27
N HIS A 246 4.38 -10.76 38.98
CA HIS A 246 3.82 -12.10 39.05
C HIS A 246 3.13 -12.52 37.73
N ARG A 247 3.15 -13.84 37.44
CA ARG A 247 2.55 -14.46 36.24
C ARG A 247 3.10 -13.92 34.91
N GLY A 248 4.42 -13.71 34.85
CA GLY A 248 5.16 -13.49 33.60
C GLY A 248 5.35 -12.02 33.18
N LEU A 249 6.45 -11.81 32.43
CA LEU A 249 6.99 -10.49 32.10
C LEU A 249 6.62 -9.97 30.69
N ARG A 250 6.33 -10.89 29.76
CA ARG A 250 6.16 -10.59 28.33
C ARG A 250 4.68 -10.48 27.93
N LYS A 251 3.93 -9.67 28.67
CA LYS A 251 2.48 -9.45 28.50
C LYS A 251 2.14 -7.97 28.55
N VAL A 252 0.97 -7.62 28.04
CA VAL A 252 0.35 -6.32 28.31
C VAL A 252 -0.35 -6.42 29.68
N ALA A 253 -0.11 -5.47 30.58
CA ALA A 253 -0.67 -5.50 31.92
C ALA A 253 -2.19 -5.29 31.93
N CYS A 254 -2.67 -4.18 31.35
CA CYS A 254 -4.08 -3.85 31.24
C CYS A 254 -4.53 -3.93 29.78
N ILE A 255 -5.58 -4.71 29.49
CA ILE A 255 -6.11 -4.94 28.14
C ILE A 255 -7.39 -4.14 27.83
N GLY A 256 -7.83 -3.27 28.74
CA GLY A 256 -9.03 -2.46 28.60
C GLY A 256 -9.52 -1.93 29.95
N ALA A 257 -10.33 -0.88 29.91
CA ALA A 257 -11.10 -0.42 31.07
C ALA A 257 -12.29 -1.36 31.34
N TRP A 258 -12.95 -1.21 32.49
CA TRP A 258 -14.18 -1.96 32.81
C TRP A 258 -15.28 -1.67 31.80
N HIS A 259 -15.54 -0.38 31.54
CA HIS A 259 -16.48 0.08 30.53
C HIS A 259 -15.67 0.67 29.35
N PRO A 260 -15.79 0.14 28.11
CA PRO A 260 -16.74 -0.87 27.64
C PRO A 260 -16.32 -2.31 28.00
N ALA A 261 -17.31 -3.19 28.23
CA ALA A 261 -17.14 -4.60 28.59
C ALA A 261 -16.67 -5.49 27.40
N ARG A 262 -15.71 -5.01 26.62
CA ARG A 262 -15.10 -5.74 25.50
C ARG A 262 -13.64 -5.32 25.31
N VAL A 263 -12.80 -6.27 24.93
CA VAL A 263 -11.41 -5.96 24.56
C VAL A 263 -11.40 -5.29 23.19
N SER A 264 -10.82 -4.09 23.12
CA SER A 264 -10.71 -3.36 21.85
C SER A 264 -9.77 -4.08 20.88
N PHE A 265 -10.11 -4.10 19.58
CA PHE A 265 -9.26 -4.65 18.53
C PHE A 265 -7.90 -3.94 18.40
N THR A 266 -7.83 -2.72 18.95
CA THR A 266 -6.61 -1.91 18.99
C THR A 266 -5.66 -2.37 20.09
N VAL A 267 -6.06 -3.26 21.00
CA VAL A 267 -5.17 -3.70 22.08
C VAL A 267 -4.14 -4.66 21.51
N ALA A 268 -2.88 -4.46 21.88
CA ALA A 268 -1.81 -5.34 21.48
C ALA A 268 -2.02 -6.74 22.11
N ARG A 269 -2.08 -7.76 21.27
CA ARG A 269 -2.24 -9.17 21.69
C ARG A 269 -1.25 -10.08 20.97
N ALA A 270 -0.95 -11.23 21.56
CA ALA A 270 -0.16 -12.29 20.93
C ALA A 270 -0.89 -12.85 19.70
N GLY A 271 -0.15 -13.48 18.79
CA GLY A 271 -0.72 -14.06 17.58
C GLY A 271 0.31 -14.19 16.45
N GLN A 272 -0.19 -14.46 15.24
CA GLN A 272 0.67 -14.58 14.06
C GLN A 272 1.54 -13.33 13.86
N ASN A 273 2.86 -13.55 13.70
CA ASN A 273 3.81 -12.57 13.21
C ASN A 273 4.53 -13.08 11.95
N GLY A 274 4.74 -12.17 11.00
CA GLY A 274 5.31 -12.49 9.70
C GLY A 274 4.34 -13.24 8.77
N TYR A 275 4.78 -13.46 7.53
CA TYR A 275 3.95 -13.94 6.44
C TYR A 275 2.78 -13.00 6.11
N HIS A 276 3.04 -11.69 6.17
CA HIS A 276 2.08 -10.64 5.86
C HIS A 276 2.34 -10.06 4.47
N HIS A 277 1.29 -9.66 3.75
CA HIS A 277 1.42 -8.90 2.50
C HIS A 277 1.86 -7.46 2.82
N ARG A 278 2.96 -7.01 2.23
CA ARG A 278 3.52 -5.67 2.44
C ARG A 278 4.01 -5.09 1.11
N THR A 279 3.98 -3.76 1.06
CA THR A 279 4.57 -2.97 0.00
C THR A 279 5.65 -2.10 0.65
N GLU A 280 6.88 -2.25 0.18
CA GLU A 280 7.97 -1.33 0.47
C GLU A 280 8.10 -0.38 -0.72
N MET A 281 7.86 0.90 -0.48
CA MET A 281 7.83 1.91 -1.54
C MET A 281 9.21 2.52 -1.76
N ASN A 282 9.40 3.14 -2.93
CA ASN A 282 10.53 4.03 -3.21
C ASN A 282 11.91 3.36 -3.02
N LYS A 283 12.10 2.19 -3.60
CA LYS A 283 13.40 1.51 -3.66
C LYS A 283 14.09 1.88 -4.97
N LYS A 284 15.32 2.40 -4.89
CA LYS A 284 16.07 2.81 -6.08
C LYS A 284 16.72 1.60 -6.74
N VAL A 285 16.60 1.51 -8.07
CA VAL A 285 17.32 0.54 -8.89
C VAL A 285 18.70 1.06 -9.21
N TYR A 286 19.76 0.39 -8.75
CA TYR A 286 21.14 0.82 -9.04
C TYR A 286 21.70 0.21 -10.31
N ARG A 287 21.36 -1.05 -10.59
CA ARG A 287 21.90 -1.81 -11.70
C ARG A 287 20.85 -2.81 -12.16
N VAL A 288 20.71 -2.94 -13.48
CA VAL A 288 19.91 -3.96 -14.16
C VAL A 288 20.83 -4.60 -15.18
N GLU A 289 21.08 -5.90 -15.06
CA GLU A 289 21.99 -6.59 -15.96
C GLU A 289 21.45 -7.91 -16.46
N ILE A 290 21.72 -8.15 -17.75
CA ILE A 290 21.55 -9.44 -18.41
C ILE A 290 22.90 -10.14 -18.32
N ILE A 291 22.98 -11.21 -17.53
CA ILE A 291 24.21 -11.99 -17.43
C ILE A 291 24.17 -13.08 -18.49
N SER A 292 24.98 -12.90 -19.53
CA SER A 292 25.35 -13.96 -20.48
C SER A 292 26.39 -14.87 -19.82
N PHE A 293 26.08 -16.16 -19.73
CA PHE A 293 26.90 -17.22 -19.12
C PHE A 293 28.19 -17.52 -19.92
N ALA A 294 29.12 -16.56 -20.05
CA ALA A 294 30.43 -16.79 -20.67
C ALA A 294 31.62 -16.54 -19.71
N ALA A 295 31.37 -16.25 -18.43
CA ALA A 295 32.41 -16.09 -17.41
C ALA A 295 31.90 -16.59 -16.04
N PRO A 296 32.79 -16.98 -15.10
CA PRO A 296 32.34 -17.52 -13.82
C PRO A 296 31.69 -16.41 -12.96
N MET A 297 30.41 -16.63 -12.61
CA MET A 297 29.56 -15.89 -11.64
C MET A 297 28.76 -14.68 -12.16
N PRO A 298 27.64 -14.28 -11.50
CA PRO A 298 26.42 -15.06 -11.22
C PRO A 298 25.14 -14.34 -11.74
N ASN A 299 24.33 -15.00 -12.59
CA ASN A 299 22.91 -14.75 -12.99
C ASN A 299 22.31 -13.32 -12.95
N SER A 300 21.68 -12.91 -14.06
CA SER A 300 21.09 -11.58 -14.32
C SER A 300 20.50 -10.89 -13.08
N MET A 301 21.05 -9.72 -12.74
CA MET A 301 20.98 -9.13 -11.41
C MET A 301 20.31 -7.74 -11.43
N ALA A 302 19.30 -7.54 -10.58
CA ALA A 302 18.85 -6.21 -10.20
C ALA A 302 19.35 -5.86 -8.79
N LEU A 303 20.12 -4.77 -8.63
CA LEU A 303 20.62 -4.28 -7.34
C LEU A 303 19.72 -3.15 -6.82
N LEU A 304 19.11 -3.33 -5.65
CA LEU A 304 18.15 -2.37 -5.08
C LEU A 304 18.55 -1.87 -3.69
N GLN A 305 18.51 -0.55 -3.47
CA GLN A 305 18.83 0.07 -2.17
C GLN A 305 17.81 -0.32 -1.09
N ASN A 306 18.28 -0.70 0.10
CA ASN A 306 17.43 -0.74 1.29
C ASN A 306 17.53 0.59 2.06
N ARG A 307 16.58 1.52 1.86
CA ARG A 307 16.47 2.68 2.77
C ARG A 307 15.86 2.27 4.11
N PRO A 308 16.47 2.58 5.26
CA PRO A 308 15.79 2.55 6.55
C PRO A 308 14.74 3.67 6.57
N ILE A 309 13.50 3.32 6.91
CA ILE A 309 12.48 4.32 7.25
C ILE A 309 12.82 4.79 8.67
N HIS A 310 13.19 6.06 8.80
CA HIS A 310 13.39 6.69 10.09
C HIS A 310 12.01 6.86 10.75
N GLU A 311 11.70 6.05 11.77
CA GLU A 311 10.87 6.41 12.92
C GLU A 311 10.86 5.26 13.96
N ASN A 312 11.54 5.53 15.09
CA ASN A 312 11.53 4.85 16.40
C ASN A 312 12.22 3.48 16.57
N PRO A 313 12.94 3.27 17.70
CA PRO A 313 13.86 2.16 17.88
C PRO A 313 13.06 0.88 18.18
N THR A 314 13.08 -0.06 17.24
CA THR A 314 12.80 -1.46 17.53
C THR A 314 13.94 -2.28 16.96
N PRO A 315 14.37 -3.36 17.64
CA PRO A 315 15.66 -3.99 17.40
C PRO A 315 15.70 -4.58 15.99
N THR A 316 16.56 -3.98 15.16
CA THR A 316 17.39 -4.63 14.14
C THR A 316 16.83 -5.93 13.58
N THR A 317 15.90 -5.79 12.63
CA THR A 317 15.89 -6.70 11.48
C THR A 317 16.36 -5.88 10.30
N THR A 318 17.64 -6.02 9.97
CA THR A 318 18.24 -5.56 8.71
C THR A 318 17.24 -5.72 7.56
N MET A 319 16.94 -4.58 6.93
CA MET A 319 15.92 -4.43 5.88
C MET A 319 16.12 -5.48 4.80
N SER A 320 15.35 -6.55 4.87
CA SER A 320 15.51 -7.71 4.03
C SER A 320 14.20 -7.93 3.29
N LEU A 321 14.26 -7.75 1.96
CA LEU A 321 13.10 -7.95 1.10
C LEU A 321 12.44 -9.33 1.31
N PRO A 322 11.14 -9.47 1.05
CA PRO A 322 10.44 -10.73 1.20
C PRO A 322 10.95 -11.83 0.23
N LYS A 323 10.82 -13.11 0.61
CA LYS A 323 11.36 -14.28 -0.13
C LYS A 323 10.77 -14.47 -1.55
N THR A 324 9.60 -13.89 -1.84
CA THR A 324 8.99 -13.92 -3.18
C THR A 324 8.37 -12.55 -3.42
N THR A 325 8.86 -11.85 -4.43
CA THR A 325 8.62 -10.42 -4.65
C THR A 325 8.00 -10.19 -6.01
N SER A 326 6.78 -9.67 -6.03
CA SER A 326 6.27 -8.99 -7.21
C SER A 326 6.80 -7.56 -7.16
N LEU A 327 7.63 -7.20 -8.12
CA LEU A 327 8.04 -5.83 -8.35
C LEU A 327 6.91 -5.16 -9.11
N SER A 328 6.43 -4.02 -8.63
CA SER A 328 5.52 -3.18 -9.41
C SER A 328 6.16 -1.83 -9.56
N LEU A 329 6.13 -1.29 -10.77
CA LEU A 329 6.16 0.16 -10.91
C LEU A 329 4.95 0.64 -10.13
N ASN A 330 5.19 1.40 -9.08
CA ASN A 330 4.40 2.59 -8.90
C ASN A 330 5.41 3.73 -9.08
N PRO A 331 5.26 4.59 -10.11
CA PRO A 331 5.81 5.91 -9.92
C PRO A 331 5.22 6.43 -8.60
N PRO A 332 6.00 7.12 -7.76
CA PRO A 332 5.45 7.69 -6.53
C PRO A 332 4.15 8.40 -6.91
N LEU A 333 3.06 8.13 -6.18
CA LEU A 333 1.80 8.85 -6.30
C LEU A 333 2.07 10.33 -5.99
N LYS A 334 2.71 11.02 -6.94
CA LYS A 334 2.86 12.46 -6.98
C LYS A 334 1.49 12.93 -7.40
N LEU A 335 0.76 13.53 -6.46
CA LEU A 335 -0.45 14.27 -6.77
C LEU A 335 -0.11 15.21 -7.95
N PRO A 336 -0.90 15.18 -9.05
CA PRO A 336 -0.69 16.05 -10.19
C PRO A 336 -0.63 17.52 -9.73
N LEU A 337 0.15 18.35 -10.44
CA LEU A 337 0.35 19.75 -10.09
C LEU A 337 -0.97 20.52 -9.91
N LYS A 338 -2.01 20.14 -10.67
CA LYS A 338 -3.36 20.69 -10.56
C LYS A 338 -4.00 20.44 -9.18
N GLU A 339 -3.86 19.23 -8.63
CA GLU A 339 -4.38 18.89 -7.30
C GLU A 339 -3.58 19.57 -6.19
N LYS A 340 -2.25 19.73 -6.37
CA LYS A 340 -1.42 20.51 -5.44
C LYS A 340 -1.79 22.00 -5.45
N LEU A 341 -2.11 22.55 -6.63
CA LEU A 341 -2.55 23.93 -6.78
C LEU A 341 -3.92 24.15 -6.12
N LEU A 342 -4.88 23.24 -6.34
CA LEU A 342 -6.20 23.27 -5.70
C LEU A 342 -6.10 23.18 -4.17
N LEU A 343 -5.25 22.29 -3.65
CA LEU A 343 -4.96 22.21 -2.21
C LEU A 343 -4.30 23.49 -1.69
N GLY A 344 -3.39 24.09 -2.46
CA GLY A 344 -2.79 25.38 -2.13
C GLY A 344 -3.81 26.50 -2.03
N ILE A 345 -4.69 26.62 -3.03
CA ILE A 345 -5.77 27.63 -3.05
C ILE A 345 -6.74 27.42 -1.88
N ALA A 346 -7.14 26.17 -1.61
CA ALA A 346 -8.02 25.85 -0.49
C ALA A 346 -7.40 26.20 0.87
N LEU A 347 -6.09 26.05 1.01
CA LEU A 347 -5.37 26.39 2.25
C LEU A 347 -5.23 27.90 2.43
N VAL A 348 -5.04 28.65 1.33
CA VAL A 348 -4.97 30.12 1.35
C VAL A 348 -6.33 30.76 1.61
N THR A 349 -7.44 30.17 1.14
CA THR A 349 -8.78 30.76 1.29
C THR A 349 -9.50 30.30 2.56
N LEU A 350 -9.47 29.01 2.90
CA LEU A 350 -10.27 28.48 4.00
C LEU A 350 -9.65 28.74 5.38
N LEU A 351 -8.32 28.81 5.47
CA LEU A 351 -7.61 29.03 6.72
C LEU A 351 -7.87 30.42 7.33
N PRO A 352 -7.79 31.55 6.58
CA PRO A 352 -8.14 32.85 7.12
C PRO A 352 -9.62 32.98 7.46
N ILE A 353 -10.52 32.42 6.65
CA ILE A 353 -11.97 32.42 6.94
C ILE A 353 -12.26 31.69 8.26
N ARG A 354 -11.58 30.57 8.52
CA ARG A 354 -11.73 29.80 9.75
C ARG A 354 -11.16 30.54 10.96
N LEU A 355 -10.04 31.25 10.80
CA LEU A 355 -9.47 32.09 11.86
C LEU A 355 -10.42 33.24 12.22
N VAL A 356 -10.97 33.94 11.23
CA VAL A 356 -11.95 35.02 11.47
C VAL A 356 -13.18 34.48 12.20
N LEU A 357 -13.73 33.33 11.79
CA LEU A 357 -14.87 32.70 12.48
C LEU A 357 -14.57 32.31 13.93
N VAL A 358 -13.37 31.78 14.21
CA VAL A 358 -12.99 31.43 15.59
C VAL A 358 -12.80 32.68 16.44
N MET A 359 -12.16 33.73 15.89
CA MET A 359 -11.96 34.99 16.59
C MET A 359 -13.28 35.72 16.86
N THR A 360 -14.24 35.72 15.93
CA THR A 360 -15.56 36.32 16.16
C THR A 360 -16.33 35.57 17.24
N ILE A 361 -16.28 34.23 17.26
CA ILE A 361 -16.91 33.43 18.32
C ILE A 361 -16.28 33.71 19.70
N LEU A 362 -14.95 33.85 19.77
CA LEU A 362 -14.26 34.21 21.02
C LEU A 362 -14.64 35.61 21.52
N VAL A 363 -14.71 36.60 20.63
CA VAL A 363 -15.12 37.97 20.97
C VAL A 363 -16.56 37.99 21.47
N VAL A 364 -17.48 37.28 20.81
CA VAL A 364 -18.88 37.17 21.25
C VAL A 364 -18.98 36.51 22.62
N TYR A 365 -18.21 35.44 22.87
CA TYR A 365 -18.17 34.80 24.18
C TYR A 365 -17.62 35.74 25.26
N TYR A 366 -16.55 36.47 24.97
CA TYR A 366 -15.97 37.43 25.90
C TYR A 366 -16.93 38.58 26.24
N LEU A 367 -17.66 39.10 25.25
CA LEU A 367 -18.69 40.12 25.47
C LEU A 367 -19.84 39.60 26.35
N ILE A 368 -20.29 38.36 26.12
CA ILE A 368 -21.30 37.71 26.96
C ILE A 368 -20.77 37.60 28.40
N CYS A 369 -19.55 37.06 28.58
CA CYS A 369 -18.94 36.98 29.91
C CYS A 369 -18.86 38.35 30.59
N ARG A 370 -18.42 39.39 29.87
CA ARG A 370 -18.26 40.75 30.39
C ARG A 370 -19.60 41.40 30.76
N ILE A 371 -20.66 41.17 30.00
CA ILE A 371 -22.01 41.67 30.32
C ILE A 371 -22.53 41.02 31.61
N PHE A 372 -22.29 39.72 31.79
CA PHE A 372 -22.76 38.99 32.97
C PHE A 372 -21.86 39.18 34.21
N THR A 373 -20.68 39.79 34.07
CA THR A 373 -19.78 40.17 35.19
C THR A 373 -19.80 41.67 35.54
N LEU A 374 -20.44 42.54 34.75
CA LEU A 374 -20.48 44.02 34.93
C LEU A 374 -21.01 44.53 36.28
N PHE A 375 -21.71 43.70 37.05
CA PHE A 375 -22.27 44.04 38.38
C PHE A 375 -21.78 43.11 39.50
N SER A 376 -20.64 42.44 39.30
CA SER A 376 -20.04 41.53 40.28
C SER A 376 -18.70 42.10 40.72
N THR A 377 -18.51 42.31 42.03
CA THR A 377 -17.22 42.74 42.59
C THR A 377 -16.21 41.59 42.50
N PRO A 378 -15.07 41.75 41.80
CA PRO A 378 -14.04 40.72 41.75
C PRO A 378 -13.36 40.61 43.12
N ASN A 379 -13.02 39.38 43.54
CA ASN A 379 -12.01 39.21 44.59
C ASN A 379 -10.65 39.38 43.92
N LEU A 380 -9.83 40.27 44.48
CA LEU A 380 -8.46 40.51 44.06
C LEU A 380 -7.53 39.77 45.03
N GLU A 381 -7.12 38.56 44.64
CA GLU A 381 -5.90 37.93 45.14
C GLU A 381 -4.97 37.73 43.93
N ASP A 382 -3.74 38.23 44.03
CA ASP A 382 -2.65 38.09 43.05
C ASP A 382 -2.91 38.59 41.61
N GLU A 383 -3.46 39.80 41.45
CA GLU A 383 -3.67 40.48 40.15
C GLU A 383 -4.49 39.68 39.10
N GLN A 384 -5.13 38.58 39.51
CA GLN A 384 -5.92 37.69 38.66
C GLN A 384 -7.40 37.79 39.08
N GLU A 385 -8.26 38.31 38.20
CA GLU A 385 -9.70 38.44 38.50
C GLU A 385 -10.41 37.06 38.50
N ASP A 386 -10.69 36.52 39.68
CA ASP A 386 -11.35 35.21 39.84
C ASP A 386 -12.85 35.33 40.20
N PHE A 387 -13.72 34.95 39.25
CA PHE A 387 -15.18 34.96 39.37
C PHE A 387 -15.80 33.62 39.81
N ALA A 388 -15.00 32.74 40.44
CA ALA A 388 -15.39 31.37 40.78
C ALA A 388 -16.57 31.26 41.76
N HIS A 389 -16.91 32.33 42.48
CA HIS A 389 -17.98 32.41 43.48
C HIS A 389 -19.37 32.74 42.89
N LEU A 390 -19.47 32.99 41.58
CA LEU A 390 -20.77 33.25 40.92
C LEU A 390 -21.69 32.01 41.01
N ALA A 391 -22.76 32.08 41.80
CA ALA A 391 -23.79 31.04 41.91
C ALA A 391 -25.11 31.47 41.24
N GLY A 392 -25.92 30.49 40.81
CA GLY A 392 -27.27 30.72 40.26
C GLY A 392 -27.35 30.91 38.74
N CYS A 393 -28.37 31.63 38.28
CA CYS A 393 -28.76 31.76 36.87
C CYS A 393 -27.63 32.29 35.95
N ARG A 394 -26.79 33.20 36.47
CA ARG A 394 -25.65 33.78 35.72
C ARG A 394 -24.59 32.74 35.34
N ARG A 395 -24.23 31.82 36.24
CA ARG A 395 -23.27 30.74 35.96
C ARG A 395 -23.84 29.72 34.98
N ALA A 396 -25.13 29.41 35.08
CA ALA A 396 -25.80 28.50 34.15
C ALA A 396 -25.76 29.06 32.72
N VAL A 397 -26.05 30.35 32.53
CA VAL A 397 -26.02 31.02 31.21
C VAL A 397 -24.60 31.06 30.62
N ILE A 398 -23.57 31.36 31.42
CA ILE A 398 -22.17 31.38 30.95
C ILE A 398 -21.70 29.97 30.55
N VAL A 399 -21.99 28.95 31.35
CA VAL A 399 -21.60 27.56 31.03
C VAL A 399 -22.37 27.00 29.84
N GLN A 400 -23.65 27.34 29.71
CA GLN A 400 -24.51 26.87 28.61
C GLN A 400 -24.17 27.56 27.28
N SER A 401 -23.87 28.86 27.30
CA SER A 401 -23.36 29.60 26.14
C SER A 401 -21.96 29.12 25.72
N GLY A 402 -21.05 28.87 26.67
CA GLY A 402 -19.73 28.29 26.39
C GLY A 402 -19.82 26.88 25.78
N ARG A 403 -20.72 26.03 26.29
CA ARG A 403 -21.00 24.70 25.70
C ARG A 403 -21.62 24.78 24.30
N PHE A 404 -22.53 25.72 24.06
CA PHE A 404 -23.15 25.93 22.76
C PHE A 404 -22.14 26.44 21.71
N LEU A 405 -21.30 27.40 22.07
CA LEU A 405 -20.29 27.99 21.17
C LEU A 405 -19.14 27.01 20.90
N SER A 406 -18.69 26.24 21.89
CA SER A 406 -17.68 25.18 21.69
C SER A 406 -18.20 24.03 20.81
N SER A 407 -19.48 23.66 20.94
CA SER A 407 -20.12 22.67 20.06
C SER A 407 -20.15 23.14 18.59
N LYS A 408 -20.43 24.43 18.33
CA LYS A 408 -20.38 25.02 16.98
C LYS A 408 -18.96 25.12 16.42
N CYS A 409 -17.97 25.48 17.25
CA CYS A 409 -16.57 25.44 16.84
C CYS A 409 -16.11 24.04 16.45
N LEU A 410 -16.50 23.01 17.20
CA LEU A 410 -16.19 21.60 16.90
C LEU A 410 -16.89 21.10 15.63
N GLY A 411 -18.11 21.57 15.34
CA GLY A 411 -18.80 21.33 14.08
C GLY A 411 -18.05 21.92 12.87
N CYS A 412 -17.42 23.08 13.03
CA CYS A 412 -16.58 23.70 12.01
C CYS A 412 -15.20 23.03 11.85
N VAL A 413 -14.69 22.27 12.84
CA VAL A 413 -13.39 21.56 12.75
C VAL A 413 -13.48 20.27 11.91
N TYR A 414 -14.66 19.65 11.78
CA TYR A 414 -14.83 18.36 11.10
C TYR A 414 -15.11 18.42 9.57
N VAL A 415 -15.16 19.61 8.97
CA VAL A 415 -15.30 19.76 7.51
C VAL A 415 -13.98 20.21 6.89
N GLN A 416 -13.09 19.23 6.67
CA GLN A 416 -12.15 19.17 5.54
C GLN A 416 -11.54 17.76 5.49
N ARG A 417 -12.39 16.75 5.28
CA ARG A 417 -11.97 15.52 4.62
C ARG A 417 -12.75 15.51 3.32
N GLU A 418 -12.09 15.92 2.24
CA GLU A 418 -12.67 16.02 0.90
C GLU A 418 -13.56 14.80 0.60
N SER A 419 -14.85 15.08 0.53
CA SER A 419 -15.80 14.33 -0.27
C SER A 419 -15.99 15.08 -1.59
N LYS A 420 -15.69 14.40 -2.70
CA LYS A 420 -16.40 14.37 -4.00
C LYS A 420 -15.56 13.53 -4.97
N SER A 421 -16.10 12.61 -5.76
CA SER A 421 -17.46 12.28 -6.19
C SER A 421 -17.80 10.81 -5.87
N SER A 422 -18.90 10.46 -5.21
CA SER A 422 -20.33 10.44 -5.61
C SER A 422 -20.62 9.54 -6.82
N ASP A 423 -20.84 8.25 -6.53
CA ASP A 423 -22.04 7.51 -6.94
C ASP A 423 -22.08 6.15 -6.22
N PHE A 424 -22.73 6.10 -5.07
CA PHE A 424 -23.23 4.86 -4.48
C PHE A 424 -24.40 5.20 -3.55
N LYS A 425 -25.62 5.00 -4.05
CA LYS A 425 -26.81 4.87 -3.19
C LYS A 425 -26.64 3.58 -2.39
N GLY A 426 -26.43 3.70 -1.08
CA GLY A 426 -26.47 2.58 -0.15
C GLY A 426 -27.93 2.19 0.09
N VAL A 427 -28.28 0.97 -0.29
CA VAL A 427 -29.51 0.31 0.15
C VAL A 427 -29.32 -0.05 1.63
N ALA A 428 -30.20 0.47 2.48
CA ALA A 428 -30.34 0.04 3.86
C ALA A 428 -30.84 -1.41 3.86
N GLY A 429 -30.04 -2.32 4.40
CA GLY A 429 -30.48 -3.67 4.74
C GLY A 429 -30.91 -3.67 6.19
N GLU A 430 -32.22 -3.69 6.43
CA GLU A 430 -32.80 -4.10 7.70
C GLU A 430 -32.50 -5.58 7.93
N SER A 431 -32.07 -5.87 9.15
CA SER A 431 -31.94 -7.21 9.70
C SER A 431 -33.30 -7.78 10.08
N LYS A 432 -33.60 -8.98 9.57
CA LYS A 432 -34.15 -10.07 10.38
C LYS A 432 -33.24 -11.29 10.22
#